data_AF-A0AAW1Y9L5-F1
#
_entry.id   AF-A0AAW1Y9L5-F1
#
_cell.length_a   1.000
_cell.length_b   1.000
_cell.length_c   1.000
_cell.angle_alpha   90.00
_cell.angle_beta   90.00
_cell.angle_gamma   90.00
#
_symmetry.space_group_name_H-M   'P 1'
#
loop_
_entity.id
_entity.type
_entity.pdbx_description
1 polymer ?
#
loop_
_entity_poly.entity_id
_entity_poly.type
_entity_poly.pdbx_seq_one_letter_code
_entity_poly.pdbx_strand_id
1 'polypeptide(L)'
;MQSQKPSCKTQFFIFLSVLSNVLLLATSKSTIEPCSNSDSCNALLGYTVYTELKVSEVASLFQVDPISVLTANAIDISYPDVENHILPSQLFLKIPITCSCVDGIRKSVFDPLQDPTSDTLASIADSVYSSLVSADQIREANSISDPSVLDVGQTLVVPLPLYLLQWH
;
A
#
# COMPACT_ATOMS: atom_id res chain seq x y z
N MET A 1 14.79 0.08 -63.19
CA MET A 1 13.48 0.66 -62.78
C MET A 1 12.64 -0.44 -62.18
N GLN A 2 12.35 -0.37 -60.87
CA GLN A 2 10.99 -0.49 -60.34
C GLN A 2 11.03 -0.21 -58.83
N SER A 3 10.48 0.95 -58.47
CA SER A 3 10.31 1.42 -57.11
C SER A 3 8.99 0.84 -56.58
N GLN A 4 9.05 0.07 -55.49
CA GLN A 4 7.89 -0.57 -54.89
C GLN A 4 7.37 0.32 -53.76
N LYS A 5 6.23 0.96 -54.00
CA LYS A 5 5.58 1.94 -53.11
C LYS A 5 4.84 1.21 -51.99
N PRO A 6 5.06 1.53 -50.70
CA PRO A 6 4.36 0.85 -49.61
C PRO A 6 2.88 1.25 -49.57
N SER A 7 2.02 0.23 -49.54
CA SER A 7 0.56 0.36 -49.52
C SER A 7 0.07 0.81 -48.14
N CYS A 8 -0.39 2.07 -48.07
CA CYS A 8 -0.93 2.77 -46.90
C CYS A 8 -2.09 2.03 -46.18
N LYS A 9 -2.79 1.11 -46.86
CA LYS A 9 -3.95 0.39 -46.30
C LYS A 9 -3.59 -0.69 -45.28
N THR A 10 -2.40 -1.30 -45.39
CA THR A 10 -2.00 -2.39 -44.48
C THR A 10 -1.56 -1.86 -43.12
N GLN A 11 -1.00 -0.64 -43.06
CA GLN A 11 -0.63 0.00 -41.79
C GLN A 11 -1.85 0.44 -40.97
N PHE A 12 -2.96 0.82 -41.61
CA PHE A 12 -4.17 1.26 -40.91
C PHE A 12 -4.90 0.12 -40.17
N PHE A 13 -4.94 -1.08 -40.76
CA PHE A 13 -5.56 -2.26 -40.13
C PHE A 13 -4.76 -2.81 -38.94
N ILE A 14 -3.43 -2.74 -38.99
CA ILE A 14 -2.57 -3.15 -37.86
C ILE A 14 -2.72 -2.16 -36.70
N PHE A 15 -2.86 -0.86 -36.99
CA PHE A 15 -3.07 0.14 -35.94
C PHE A 15 -4.40 -0.07 -35.18
N LEU A 16 -5.47 -0.46 -35.90
CA LEU A 16 -6.79 -0.70 -35.31
C LEU A 16 -6.84 -1.98 -34.44
N SER A 17 -6.07 -3.03 -34.75
CA SER A 17 -6.05 -4.26 -33.95
C SER A 17 -5.23 -4.13 -32.65
N VAL A 18 -4.30 -3.18 -32.58
CA VAL A 18 -3.48 -2.91 -31.38
C VAL A 18 -4.26 -2.13 -30.32
N LEU A 19 -5.25 -1.32 -30.73
CA LEU A 19 -6.11 -0.56 -29.81
C LEU A 19 -7.13 -1.43 -29.04
N SER A 20 -7.42 -2.65 -29.50
CA SER A 20 -8.45 -3.50 -28.86
C SER A 20 -7.96 -4.28 -27.64
N ASN A 21 -6.66 -4.25 -27.31
CA ASN A 21 -6.08 -5.04 -26.21
C ASN A 21 -5.73 -4.23 -24.96
N VAL A 22 -6.11 -2.95 -24.88
CA VAL A 22 -5.78 -2.11 -23.72
C VAL A 22 -7.05 -1.50 -23.14
N LEU A 23 -7.91 -2.37 -22.61
CA LEU A 23 -8.91 -1.95 -21.62
C LEU A 23 -9.09 -3.05 -20.56
N LEU A 24 -7.98 -3.37 -19.88
CA LEU A 24 -8.07 -3.96 -18.54
C LEU A 24 -8.35 -2.80 -17.58
N LEU A 25 -9.63 -2.48 -17.43
CA LEU A 25 -10.09 -1.60 -16.36
C LEU A 25 -9.80 -2.29 -15.03
N ALA A 26 -8.75 -1.87 -14.34
CA ALA A 26 -8.53 -2.23 -12.94
C ALA A 26 -9.68 -1.63 -12.12
N THR A 27 -10.58 -2.48 -11.62
CA THR A 27 -11.65 -2.03 -10.72
C THR A 27 -11.11 -2.08 -9.28
N SER A 28 -10.88 -0.91 -8.67
CA SER A 28 -10.63 -0.85 -7.23
C SER A 28 -11.92 -1.18 -6.50
N LYS A 29 -12.01 -2.36 -5.87
CA LYS A 29 -13.16 -2.71 -5.04
C LYS A 29 -12.87 -2.31 -3.60
N SER A 30 -13.49 -1.22 -3.17
CA SER A 30 -13.54 -0.78 -1.77
C SER A 30 -14.76 -1.39 -1.09
N THR A 31 -14.73 -2.67 -0.78
CA THR A 31 -15.82 -3.30 -0.02
C THR A 31 -15.23 -4.32 0.93
N ILE A 32 -15.75 -4.36 2.17
CA ILE A 32 -15.53 -5.41 3.16
C ILE A 32 -15.81 -6.75 2.46
N GLU A 33 -14.75 -7.44 2.05
CA GLU A 33 -14.92 -8.71 1.36
C GLU A 33 -15.08 -9.81 2.39
N PRO A 34 -16.23 -10.50 2.42
CA PRO A 34 -16.38 -11.66 3.27
C PRO A 34 -15.36 -12.72 2.83
N CYS A 35 -14.66 -13.29 3.80
CA CYS A 35 -13.76 -14.42 3.59
C CYS A 35 -14.26 -15.61 4.42
N SER A 36 -14.20 -16.81 3.85
CA SER A 36 -14.77 -18.01 4.50
C SER A 36 -13.69 -18.96 5.02
N ASN A 37 -12.44 -18.77 4.59
CA ASN A 37 -11.31 -19.63 4.87
C ASN A 37 -10.23 -18.84 5.59
N SER A 38 -9.35 -19.52 6.33
CA SER A 38 -8.15 -18.94 6.97
C SER A 38 -7.04 -18.58 5.96
N ASP A 39 -7.40 -18.25 4.73
CA ASP A 39 -6.45 -18.05 3.63
C ASP A 39 -5.71 -16.72 3.84
N SER A 40 -4.39 -16.76 3.65
CA SER A 40 -3.59 -15.55 3.50
C SER A 40 -3.73 -15.00 2.09
N CYS A 41 -3.62 -13.68 1.94
CA CYS A 41 -3.69 -13.01 0.65
C CYS A 41 -2.59 -11.97 0.50
N ASN A 42 -2.19 -11.73 -0.74
CA ASN A 42 -1.33 -10.61 -1.09
C ASN A 42 -2.21 -9.45 -1.58
N ALA A 43 -1.97 -8.26 -1.05
CA ALA A 43 -2.66 -7.04 -1.43
C ALA A 43 -1.68 -5.87 -1.58
N LEU A 44 -2.14 -4.78 -2.19
CA LEU A 44 -1.42 -3.52 -2.25
C LEU A 44 -2.21 -2.46 -1.50
N LEU A 45 -1.56 -1.81 -0.55
CA LEU A 45 -2.08 -0.67 0.17
C LEU A 45 -1.56 0.63 -0.47
N GLY A 46 -2.44 1.59 -0.73
CA GLY A 46 -2.04 2.94 -1.08
C GLY A 46 -1.71 3.72 0.18
N TYR A 47 -0.48 4.23 0.28
CA TYR A 47 0.00 5.01 1.41
C TYR A 47 0.58 6.34 0.94
N THR A 48 0.28 7.43 1.63
CA THR A 48 0.91 8.73 1.38
C THR A 48 1.90 9.02 2.51
N VAL A 49 3.14 9.33 2.14
CA VAL A 49 4.20 9.58 3.11
C VAL A 49 3.94 10.91 3.84
N TYR A 50 3.77 10.88 5.16
CA TYR A 50 3.36 12.07 5.94
C TYR A 50 4.50 13.09 6.16
N THR A 51 5.74 12.63 6.18
CA THR A 51 6.96 13.44 6.36
C THR A 51 8.13 12.81 5.62
N GLU A 52 9.29 13.47 5.54
CA GLU A 52 10.49 12.84 4.98
C GLU A 52 10.88 11.61 5.81
N LEU A 53 10.83 10.43 5.20
CA LEU A 53 11.12 9.15 5.85
C LEU A 53 12.06 8.31 5.00
N LYS A 54 12.90 7.50 5.64
CA LYS A 54 13.66 6.46 4.95
C LYS A 54 12.73 5.36 4.47
N VAL A 55 13.11 4.68 3.40
CA VAL A 55 12.42 3.47 2.91
C VAL A 55 12.29 2.43 4.03
N SER A 56 13.34 2.22 4.82
CA SER A 56 13.35 1.31 5.98
C SER A 56 12.37 1.71 7.09
N GLU A 57 12.15 3.01 7.31
CA GLU A 57 11.18 3.50 8.28
C GLU A 57 9.75 3.24 7.79
N VAL A 58 9.46 3.55 6.51
CA VAL A 58 8.17 3.24 5.89
C VAL A 58 7.91 1.73 5.92
N ALA A 59 8.91 0.91 5.58
CA ALA A 59 8.79 -0.54 5.59
C ALA A 59 8.49 -1.08 7.01
N SER A 60 9.08 -0.46 8.04
CA SER A 60 8.85 -0.82 9.43
C SER A 60 7.43 -0.50 9.91
N LEU A 61 6.81 0.58 9.42
CA LEU A 61 5.40 0.94 9.75
C LEU A 61 4.39 -0.15 9.34
N PHE A 62 4.71 -0.91 8.28
CA PHE A 62 3.86 -1.96 7.73
C PHE A 62 4.48 -3.35 7.87
N GLN A 63 5.58 -3.50 8.61
CA GLN A 63 6.30 -4.78 8.77
C GLN A 63 6.58 -5.51 7.45
N VAL A 64 6.99 -4.76 6.42
CA VAL A 64 7.30 -5.29 5.09
C VAL A 64 8.79 -5.20 4.80
N ASP A 65 9.23 -5.90 3.76
CA ASP A 65 10.60 -5.80 3.30
C ASP A 65 10.83 -4.48 2.54
N PRO A 66 11.87 -3.68 2.87
CA PRO A 66 12.16 -2.42 2.18
C PRO A 66 12.31 -2.57 0.66
N ILE A 67 12.94 -3.66 0.19
CA ILE A 67 13.12 -3.93 -1.24
C ILE A 67 11.77 -4.21 -1.91
N SER A 68 10.86 -4.90 -1.22
CA SER A 68 9.50 -5.12 -1.70
C SER A 68 8.73 -3.80 -1.92
N VAL A 69 8.92 -2.81 -1.04
CA VAL A 69 8.34 -1.47 -1.21
C VAL A 69 8.92 -0.77 -2.44
N LEU A 70 10.24 -0.81 -2.63
CA LEU A 70 10.90 -0.19 -3.78
C LEU A 70 10.45 -0.82 -5.11
N THR A 71 10.46 -2.14 -5.17
CA THR A 71 10.08 -2.91 -6.37
C THR A 71 8.60 -2.73 -6.72
N ALA A 72 7.69 -2.68 -5.72
CA ALA A 72 6.27 -2.41 -5.94
C ALA A 72 5.99 -1.01 -6.53
N ASN A 73 6.93 -0.08 -6.36
CA ASN A 73 6.84 1.31 -6.83
C ASN A 73 7.74 1.61 -8.04
N ALA A 74 8.36 0.58 -8.64
CA ALA A 74 9.31 0.74 -9.75
C ALA A 74 10.44 1.74 -9.43
N ILE A 75 10.87 1.79 -8.16
CA ILE A 75 12.02 2.57 -7.73
C ILE A 75 13.28 1.74 -7.98
N ASP A 76 14.31 2.39 -8.54
CA ASP A 76 15.57 1.72 -8.84
C ASP A 76 16.25 1.21 -7.56
N ILE A 77 16.78 -0.01 -7.63
CA ILE A 77 17.50 -0.70 -6.54
C ILE A 77 18.98 -0.92 -6.88
N SER A 78 19.46 -0.32 -7.98
CA SER A 78 20.81 -0.55 -8.50
C SER A 78 21.92 0.18 -7.72
N TYR A 79 21.55 1.16 -6.89
CA TYR A 79 22.51 1.91 -6.07
C TYR A 79 22.67 1.27 -4.68
N PRO A 80 23.84 1.43 -4.04
CA PRO A 80 24.01 0.97 -2.66
C PRO A 80 23.17 1.81 -1.69
N ASP A 81 22.75 1.21 -0.57
CA ASP A 81 22.05 1.88 0.54
C ASP A 81 20.61 2.36 0.22
N VAL A 82 19.92 1.63 -0.66
CA VAL A 82 18.54 1.93 -1.10
C VAL A 82 17.52 1.95 0.05
N GLU A 83 17.78 1.20 1.13
CA GLU A 83 16.91 1.12 2.30
C GLU A 83 16.96 2.40 3.17
N ASN A 84 18.03 3.17 3.07
CA ASN A 84 18.19 4.46 3.75
C ASN A 84 17.88 5.65 2.84
N HIS A 85 17.43 5.42 1.62
CA HIS A 85 16.99 6.47 0.72
C HIS A 85 15.81 7.25 1.35
N ILE A 86 15.88 8.58 1.29
CA ILE A 86 14.87 9.46 1.88
C ILE A 86 13.76 9.67 0.85
N LEU A 87 12.55 9.31 1.24
CA LEU A 87 11.32 9.52 0.50
C LEU A 87 10.73 10.88 0.88
N PRO A 88 10.38 11.74 -0.08
CA PRO A 88 9.79 13.04 0.22
C PRO A 88 8.38 12.91 0.81
N SER A 89 7.99 13.90 1.62
CA SER A 89 6.60 14.04 2.07
C SER A 89 5.64 14.12 0.88
N GLN A 90 4.40 13.67 1.08
CA GLN A 90 3.33 13.60 0.08
C GLN A 90 3.59 12.63 -1.08
N LEU A 91 4.66 11.82 -1.02
CA LEU A 91 4.86 10.74 -1.98
C LEU A 91 3.81 9.65 -1.78
N PHE A 92 3.10 9.30 -2.85
CA PHE A 92 2.20 8.16 -2.85
C PHE A 92 2.95 6.86 -3.19
N LEU A 93 2.81 5.86 -2.34
CA LEU A 93 3.46 4.56 -2.44
C LEU A 93 2.43 3.42 -2.44
N LYS A 94 2.73 2.39 -3.22
CA LYS A 94 2.09 1.08 -3.15
C LYS A 94 2.86 0.21 -2.17
N ILE A 95 2.26 -0.15 -1.04
CA ILE A 95 2.89 -1.00 -0.04
C ILE A 95 2.38 -2.43 -0.23
N PRO A 96 3.26 -3.41 -0.54
CA PRO A 96 2.87 -4.81 -0.62
C PRO A 96 2.61 -5.36 0.77
N ILE A 97 1.40 -5.82 1.04
CA ILE A 97 0.99 -6.30 2.35
C ILE A 97 0.38 -7.69 2.28
N THR A 98 0.50 -8.42 3.39
CA THR A 98 -0.17 -9.70 3.57
C THR A 98 -1.43 -9.49 4.39
N CYS A 99 -2.50 -10.18 4.01
CA CYS A 99 -3.77 -10.16 4.70
C CYS A 99 -4.19 -11.54 5.17
N SER A 100 -5.02 -11.57 6.22
CA SER A 100 -5.61 -12.78 6.77
C SER A 100 -7.11 -12.63 6.94
N CYS A 101 -7.82 -13.75 6.97
CA CYS A 101 -9.25 -13.76 7.28
C CYS A 101 -9.47 -13.86 8.78
N VAL A 102 -10.06 -12.84 9.38
CA VAL A 102 -10.41 -12.81 10.81
C VAL A 102 -11.88 -12.41 10.96
N ASP A 103 -12.66 -13.26 11.61
CA ASP A 103 -14.12 -13.08 11.81
C ASP A 103 -14.90 -12.92 10.50
N GLY A 104 -14.47 -13.62 9.46
CA GLY A 104 -15.09 -13.56 8.15
C GLY A 104 -14.79 -12.28 7.37
N ILE A 105 -13.86 -11.44 7.85
CA ILE A 105 -13.44 -10.20 7.20
C ILE A 105 -11.94 -10.27 6.93
N ARG A 106 -11.53 -9.90 5.70
CA ARG A 106 -10.11 -9.75 5.40
C ARG A 106 -9.53 -8.53 6.11
N LYS A 107 -8.50 -8.74 6.92
CA LYS A 107 -7.80 -7.70 7.67
C LYS A 107 -6.30 -7.85 7.50
N SER A 108 -5.59 -6.74 7.45
CA SER A 108 -4.15 -6.71 7.71
C SER A 108 -3.94 -5.99 9.03
N VAL A 109 -3.05 -6.57 9.83
CA VAL A 109 -2.71 -6.12 11.15
C VAL A 109 -1.22 -5.90 11.17
N PHE A 110 -0.81 -4.72 11.60
CA PHE A 110 0.59 -4.36 11.73
C PHE A 110 0.84 -3.88 13.13
N ASP A 111 2.03 -4.12 13.63
CA ASP A 111 2.52 -3.46 14.82
C ASP A 111 3.54 -2.38 14.41
N PRO A 112 3.17 -1.09 14.35
CA PRO A 112 4.11 -0.01 14.21
C PRO A 112 4.99 0.13 15.44
N LEU A 113 6.17 0.66 15.18
CA LEU A 113 6.87 1.46 16.16
C LEU A 113 6.11 2.77 16.40
N GLN A 114 5.79 3.04 17.65
CA GLN A 114 5.27 4.34 18.06
C GLN A 114 6.34 5.42 17.79
N ASP A 115 5.94 6.48 17.09
CA ASP A 115 6.75 7.70 16.99
C ASP A 115 6.64 8.45 18.33
N PRO A 116 7.75 8.66 19.07
CA PRO A 116 7.75 9.37 20.34
C PRO A 116 7.31 10.85 20.22
N THR A 117 7.12 11.38 19.01
CA THR A 117 6.59 12.73 18.76
C THR A 117 5.08 12.77 18.54
N SER A 118 4.40 11.62 18.45
CA SER A 118 2.96 11.54 18.24
C SER A 118 2.23 11.20 19.55
N ASP A 119 1.69 12.23 20.20
CA ASP A 119 1.16 12.17 21.56
C ASP A 119 -0.23 11.48 21.69
N THR A 120 -0.94 11.20 20.60
CA THR A 120 -2.33 10.67 20.67
C THR A 120 -2.64 9.62 19.61
N LEU A 121 -3.61 8.73 19.88
CA LEU A 121 -4.12 7.79 18.87
C LEU A 121 -4.68 8.49 17.62
N ALA A 122 -5.23 9.70 17.78
CA ALA A 122 -5.74 10.50 16.67
C ALA A 122 -4.61 11.00 15.77
N SER A 123 -3.52 11.53 16.33
CA SER A 123 -2.37 11.96 15.52
C SER A 123 -1.67 10.78 14.84
N ILE A 124 -1.63 9.60 15.47
CA ILE A 124 -1.11 8.38 14.84
C ILE A 124 -1.99 7.99 13.63
N ALA A 125 -3.30 7.90 13.85
CA ALA A 125 -4.26 7.51 12.82
C ALA A 125 -4.25 8.49 11.63
N ASP A 126 -4.38 9.78 11.92
CA ASP A 126 -4.61 10.81 10.90
C ASP A 126 -3.30 11.22 10.20
N SER A 127 -2.22 11.40 10.95
CA SER A 127 -0.93 11.86 10.40
C SER A 127 -0.06 10.70 9.94
N VAL A 128 0.34 9.80 10.85
CA VAL A 128 1.31 8.73 10.55
C VAL A 128 0.74 7.75 9.53
N TYR A 129 -0.51 7.33 9.72
CA TYR A 129 -1.20 6.40 8.84
C TYR A 129 -2.04 7.07 7.74
N SER A 130 -1.92 8.38 7.55
CA SER A 130 -2.66 9.13 6.51
C SER A 130 -4.17 8.83 6.51
N SER A 131 -4.78 8.74 7.69
CA SER A 131 -6.21 8.46 7.87
C SER A 131 -6.68 7.11 7.29
N LEU A 132 -5.76 6.16 7.06
CA LEU A 132 -6.12 4.80 6.62
C LEU A 132 -6.86 4.01 7.71
N VAL A 133 -6.70 4.40 8.96
CA VAL A 133 -7.34 3.82 10.14
C VAL A 133 -7.86 4.95 11.01
N SER A 134 -8.87 4.69 11.83
CA SER A 134 -9.35 5.63 12.85
C SER A 134 -8.76 5.32 14.23
N ALA A 135 -8.65 6.34 15.09
CA ALA A 135 -8.22 6.18 16.47
C ALA A 135 -9.07 5.14 17.24
N ASP A 136 -10.38 5.09 16.99
CA ASP A 136 -11.28 4.11 17.60
C ASP A 136 -10.96 2.68 17.19
N GLN A 137 -10.59 2.45 15.92
CA GLN A 137 -10.18 1.13 15.44
C GLN A 137 -8.85 0.68 16.06
N ILE A 138 -7.87 1.59 16.20
CA ILE A 138 -6.62 1.31 16.91
C ILE A 138 -6.92 1.01 18.38
N ARG A 139 -7.77 1.80 19.03
CA ARG A 139 -8.17 1.60 20.44
C ARG A 139 -8.78 0.21 20.65
N GLU A 140 -9.76 -0.15 19.82
CA GLU A 140 -10.46 -1.44 19.90
C GLU A 140 -9.49 -2.61 19.67
N ALA A 141 -8.65 -2.52 18.63
CA ALA A 141 -7.69 -3.57 18.30
C ALA A 141 -6.64 -3.82 19.41
N ASN A 142 -6.34 -2.81 20.22
CA ASN A 142 -5.38 -2.89 21.32
C ASN A 142 -6.03 -3.03 22.70
N SER A 143 -7.36 -3.11 22.78
CA SER A 143 -8.09 -3.12 24.07
C SER A 143 -7.72 -1.95 24.99
N ILE A 144 -7.42 -0.77 24.42
CA ILE A 144 -7.03 0.42 25.18
C ILE A 144 -8.27 1.03 25.83
N SER A 145 -8.30 1.07 27.16
CA SER A 145 -9.43 1.59 27.93
C SER A 145 -9.43 3.12 28.02
N ASP A 146 -8.25 3.75 28.06
CA ASP A 146 -8.09 5.21 28.10
C ASP A 146 -7.13 5.66 26.98
N PRO A 147 -7.63 6.36 25.93
CA PRO A 147 -6.80 6.80 24.80
C PRO A 147 -5.85 7.95 25.15
N SER A 148 -5.95 8.53 26.35
CA SER A 148 -5.05 9.59 26.84
C SER A 148 -3.79 9.05 27.52
N VAL A 149 -3.73 7.74 27.76
CA VAL A 149 -2.60 7.05 28.40
C VAL A 149 -2.00 6.09 27.39
N LEU A 150 -1.16 6.62 26.51
CA LEU A 150 -0.27 5.80 25.67
C LEU A 150 1.10 5.78 26.34
N ASP A 151 1.60 4.59 26.68
CA ASP A 151 2.95 4.45 27.19
C ASP A 151 3.95 4.67 26.04
N VAL A 152 5.00 5.46 26.31
CA VAL A 152 6.06 5.73 25.32
C VAL A 152 6.79 4.43 24.99
N GLY A 153 6.82 4.06 23.71
CA GLY A 153 7.40 2.81 23.22
C GLY A 153 6.44 1.62 23.22
N GLN A 154 5.16 1.83 23.50
CA GLN A 154 4.14 0.80 23.36
C GLN A 154 3.88 0.48 21.88
N THR A 155 3.97 -0.80 21.54
CA THR A 155 3.62 -1.34 20.23
C THR A 155 2.09 -1.41 20.08
N LEU A 156 1.54 -0.92 18.96
CA LEU A 156 0.09 -0.79 18.74
C LEU A 156 -0.41 -1.60 17.54
N VAL A 157 -1.32 -2.54 17.72
CA VAL A 157 -2.02 -3.21 16.63
C VAL A 157 -2.80 -2.20 15.77
N VAL A 158 -2.42 -2.00 14.51
CA VAL A 158 -3.10 -1.09 13.56
C VAL A 158 -3.85 -1.90 12.49
N PRO A 159 -5.20 -1.97 12.57
CA PRO A 159 -6.01 -2.67 11.58
C PRO A 159 -6.23 -1.79 10.35
N LEU A 160 -5.58 -2.13 9.23
CA LEU A 160 -5.76 -1.37 7.99
C LEU A 160 -6.88 -2.00 7.13
N PRO A 161 -7.83 -1.19 6.61
CA PRO A 161 -8.80 -1.66 5.65
C PRO A 161 -8.08 -1.99 4.34
N LEU A 162 -8.30 -3.21 3.86
CA LEU A 162 -7.72 -3.67 2.60
C LEU A 162 -8.59 -3.19 1.44
N TYR A 163 -8.04 -2.27 0.65
CA TYR A 163 -8.54 -2.04 -0.69
C TYR A 163 -7.87 -3.07 -1.60
N LEU A 164 -8.61 -4.10 -2.00
CA LEU A 164 -8.08 -5.08 -2.94
C LEU A 164 -7.90 -4.42 -4.30
N LEU A 165 -6.65 -4.07 -4.61
CA LEU A 165 -6.18 -4.01 -5.99
C LEU A 165 -5.92 -5.46 -6.41
N GLN A 166 -6.99 -6.13 -6.86
CA GLN A 166 -6.89 -7.50 -7.32
C GLN A 166 -6.15 -7.50 -8.66
N TRP A 167 -4.89 -7.92 -8.66
CA TRP A 167 -4.12 -8.18 -9.89
C TRP A 167 -4.55 -9.54 -10.44
N HIS A 168 -5.34 -9.54 -11.52
CA HIS A 168 -5.50 -10.69 -12.40
C HIS A 168 -4.84 -10.36 -13.74
#